data_AF-A0A1A7Z475-F1
#
_entry.id   AF-A0A1A7Z475-F1
#
_cell.length_a   1.000
_cell.length_b   1.000
_cell.length_c   1.000
_cell.angle_alpha   90.00
_cell.angle_beta   90.00
_cell.angle_gamma   90.00
#
_symmetry.space_group_name_H-M   'P 1'
#
loop_
_entity.id
_entity.type
_entity.pdbx_description
1 polymer ?
#
loop_
_entity_poly.entity_id
_entity_poly.type
_entity_poly.pdbx_seq_one_letter_code
_entity_poly.pdbx_strand_id
1 'polypeptide(L)'
;LEEIRLHFGSEDSLGSEHLLNGQGFPGEVQLIHYNQDLYTNYSEAAKSPHGIAVVSIFIKLSENSNTFLNRMLNRDTITRINYKHDAYLLMGLNMADLYPDTTRYITYEGSITIPPCYETSTWILINKPVYVTQMQMHSLRLLSQNEPYKIFLSMSDNTRPTQPLLQRCIRTNINFSKQGRDCPNNRALRPQYRVNQWLLK
;
A
#
# COMPACT_ATOMS: atom_id res chain seq x y z
N LEU A 1 -0.68 -8.56 13.26
CA LEU A 1 0.01 -7.54 12.45
C LEU A 1 1.51 -7.75 12.68
N GLU A 2 2.29 -7.90 11.62
CA GLU A 2 3.74 -8.13 11.69
C GLU A 2 4.53 -6.86 11.37
N GLU A 3 4.21 -6.21 10.24
CA GLU A 3 4.98 -5.08 9.71
C GLU A 3 4.03 -4.04 9.08
N ILE A 4 4.39 -2.76 9.18
CA ILE A 4 3.82 -1.68 8.37
C ILE A 4 4.92 -1.15 7.46
N ARG A 5 4.67 -1.16 6.15
CA ARG A 5 5.63 -0.70 5.15
C ARG A 5 5.07 0.46 4.35
N LEU A 6 5.93 1.42 4.03
CA LEU A 6 5.62 2.55 3.17
C LEU A 6 6.35 2.39 1.85
N HIS A 7 5.58 2.39 0.77
CA HIS A 7 6.06 2.57 -0.58
C HIS A 7 5.78 4.01 -1.01
N PHE A 8 6.75 4.64 -1.65
CA PHE A 8 6.61 6.00 -2.11
C PHE A 8 7.58 6.27 -3.26
N GLY A 9 7.19 7.17 -4.16
CA GLY A 9 8.04 7.51 -5.30
C GLY A 9 8.59 8.92 -5.25
N SER A 10 9.44 9.20 -6.23
CA SER A 10 10.11 10.48 -6.40
C SER A 10 9.14 11.59 -6.84
N GLU A 11 8.03 11.21 -7.46
CA GLU A 11 6.98 12.10 -7.97
C GLU A 11 5.62 11.83 -7.31
N ASP A 12 4.67 12.76 -7.45
CA ASP A 12 3.34 12.63 -6.83
C ASP A 12 2.39 11.70 -7.61
N SER A 13 2.79 11.29 -8.82
CA SER A 13 2.03 10.39 -9.71
C SER A 13 2.51 8.94 -9.69
N LEU A 14 3.65 8.68 -9.04
CA LEU A 14 4.39 7.42 -9.06
C LEU A 14 4.85 7.14 -7.64
N GLY A 15 4.42 6.03 -7.03
CA GLY A 15 4.83 5.71 -5.66
C GLY A 15 3.97 4.68 -4.94
N SER A 16 2.72 4.51 -5.36
CA SER A 16 1.95 3.31 -5.01
C SER A 16 2.36 2.12 -5.88
N GLU A 17 2.37 0.92 -5.30
CA GLU A 17 2.60 -0.31 -6.07
C GLU A 17 1.33 -0.67 -6.87
N HIS A 18 0.16 -0.49 -6.24
CA HIS A 18 -1.11 -0.67 -6.90
C HIS A 18 -1.46 0.57 -7.74
N LEU A 19 -2.18 0.34 -8.84
CA LEU A 19 -2.76 1.38 -9.66
C LEU A 19 -4.28 1.26 -9.65
N LEU A 20 -4.97 2.39 -9.57
CA LEU A 20 -6.42 2.45 -9.75
C LEU A 20 -6.72 3.00 -11.15
N ASN A 21 -7.32 2.18 -12.03
CA ASN A 21 -7.58 2.54 -13.43
C ASN A 21 -6.32 3.03 -14.17
N GLY A 22 -5.16 2.43 -13.87
CA GLY A 22 -3.87 2.81 -14.45
C GLY A 22 -3.23 4.06 -13.83
N GLN A 23 -3.87 4.68 -12.84
CA GLN A 23 -3.32 5.84 -12.13
C GLN A 23 -2.62 5.42 -10.85
N GLY A 24 -1.38 5.90 -10.66
CA GLY A 24 -0.61 5.77 -9.43
C GLY A 24 -0.89 6.90 -8.45
N PHE A 25 -0.44 6.70 -7.22
CA PHE A 25 -0.51 7.66 -6.12
C PHE A 25 0.91 7.97 -5.63
N PRO A 26 1.12 9.08 -4.89
CA PRO A 26 2.43 9.44 -4.33
C PRO A 26 3.07 8.34 -3.46
N GLY A 27 2.24 7.49 -2.86
CA GLY A 27 2.69 6.37 -2.04
C GLY A 27 1.56 5.41 -1.65
N GLU A 28 1.91 4.38 -0.90
CA GLU A 28 1.04 3.33 -0.42
C GLU A 28 1.54 2.81 0.93
N VAL A 29 0.62 2.66 1.88
CA VAL A 29 0.86 2.01 3.18
C VAL A 29 0.39 0.57 3.10
N GLN A 30 1.26 -0.37 3.42
CA GLN A 30 0.95 -1.80 3.47
C GLN A 30 1.09 -2.32 4.89
N LEU A 31 -0.01 -2.84 5.43
CA LEU A 31 -0.04 -3.50 6.74
C LEU A 31 -0.03 -5.01 6.51
N ILE A 32 1.08 -5.65 6.86
CA ILE A 32 1.33 -7.07 6.62
C ILE A 32 0.92 -7.86 7.87
N HIS A 33 -0.02 -8.78 7.70
CA HIS A 33 -0.51 -9.66 8.76
C HIS A 33 -0.21 -11.10 8.38
N TYR A 34 -0.05 -11.97 9.38
CA TYR A 34 -0.04 -13.41 9.17
C TYR A 34 -1.16 -14.09 9.96
N ASN A 35 -1.57 -15.25 9.46
CA ASN A 35 -2.61 -16.07 10.04
C ASN A 35 -2.07 -16.88 11.22
N GLN A 36 -2.27 -16.35 12.43
CA GLN A 36 -1.85 -16.98 13.68
C GLN A 36 -2.68 -18.20 14.07
N ASP A 37 -3.90 -18.33 13.54
CA ASP A 37 -4.76 -19.47 13.82
C ASP A 37 -4.27 -20.75 13.09
N LEU A 38 -3.58 -20.57 11.96
CA LEU A 38 -3.07 -21.67 11.14
C LEU A 38 -1.56 -21.90 11.30
N TYR A 39 -0.78 -20.86 11.63
CA TYR A 39 0.68 -20.93 11.61
C TYR A 39 1.31 -20.33 12.86
N THR A 40 2.39 -20.94 13.32
CA THR A 40 3.05 -20.56 14.58
C THR A 40 3.80 -19.22 14.46
N ASN A 41 4.30 -18.90 13.28
CA ASN A 41 5.10 -17.70 13.04
C ASN A 41 4.97 -17.19 11.59
N TYR A 42 5.37 -15.94 11.39
CA TYR A 42 5.35 -15.29 10.09
C TYR A 42 6.16 -16.04 9.01
N SER A 43 7.34 -16.57 9.35
CA SER A 43 8.23 -17.23 8.38
C SER A 43 7.61 -18.49 7.76
N GLU A 44 6.84 -19.24 8.54
CA GLU A 44 6.06 -20.39 8.09
C GLU A 44 4.83 -19.94 7.29
N ALA A 45 4.07 -18.98 7.83
CA ALA A 45 2.87 -18.44 7.19
C ALA A 45 3.17 -17.84 5.82
N ALA A 46 4.26 -17.06 5.68
CA ALA A 46 4.66 -16.41 4.45
C ALA A 46 4.89 -17.39 3.28
N LYS A 47 5.17 -18.66 3.58
CA LYS A 47 5.42 -19.72 2.59
C LYS A 47 4.21 -20.61 2.35
N SER A 48 3.12 -20.39 3.08
CA SER A 48 2.01 -21.33 3.17
C SER A 48 0.70 -20.71 2.67
N PRO A 49 -0.23 -21.51 2.10
CA PRO A 49 -1.51 -21.01 1.62
C PRO A 49 -2.32 -20.28 2.71
N HIS A 50 -2.96 -19.17 2.35
CA HIS A 50 -3.72 -18.32 3.29
C HIS A 50 -2.92 -17.86 4.51
N GLY A 51 -1.59 -17.80 4.38
CA GLY A 51 -0.73 -17.44 5.48
C GLY A 51 -0.62 -15.94 5.70
N ILE A 52 -0.77 -15.12 4.65
CA ILE A 52 -0.57 -13.68 4.72
C ILE A 52 -1.84 -12.92 4.30
N ALA A 53 -2.17 -11.86 5.04
CA ALA A 53 -3.15 -10.88 4.63
C ALA A 53 -2.50 -9.49 4.63
N VAL A 54 -2.55 -8.80 3.48
CA VAL A 54 -1.98 -7.45 3.35
C VAL A 54 -3.09 -6.44 3.16
N VAL A 55 -3.22 -5.51 4.11
CA VAL A 55 -4.11 -4.35 3.96
C VAL A 55 -3.32 -3.21 3.32
N SER A 56 -3.75 -2.77 2.15
CA SER A 56 -3.13 -1.69 1.39
C SER A 56 -4.00 -0.45 1.40
N ILE A 57 -3.38 0.71 1.66
CA ILE A 57 -4.03 2.01 1.71
C ILE A 57 -3.21 3.02 0.91
N PHE A 58 -3.79 3.60 -0.12
CA PHE A 58 -3.14 4.64 -0.91
C PHE A 58 -2.85 5.90 -0.08
N ILE A 59 -1.74 6.56 -0.35
CA ILE A 59 -1.40 7.87 0.21
C ILE A 59 -1.80 8.95 -0.79
N LYS A 60 -2.44 10.03 -0.34
CA LYS A 60 -2.74 11.20 -1.14
C LYS A 60 -2.28 12.48 -0.44
N LEU A 61 -1.84 13.47 -1.22
CA LEU A 61 -1.46 14.77 -0.69
C LEU A 61 -2.69 15.57 -0.23
N SER A 62 -2.53 16.27 0.89
CA SER A 62 -3.52 17.17 1.50
C SER A 62 -2.81 18.21 2.37
N GLU A 63 -3.50 19.28 2.73
CA GLU A 63 -3.02 20.25 3.73
C GLU A 63 -2.93 19.62 5.13
N ASN A 64 -3.79 18.64 5.41
CA ASN A 64 -3.87 17.95 6.70
C ASN A 64 -3.42 16.50 6.56
N SER A 65 -2.57 16.06 7.48
CA SER A 65 -2.09 14.68 7.58
C SER A 65 -3.01 13.82 8.43
N ASN A 66 -3.05 12.53 8.12
CA ASN A 66 -3.61 11.51 9.01
C ASN A 66 -2.89 11.49 10.36
N THR A 67 -3.60 11.34 11.47
CA THR A 67 -3.03 11.44 12.83
C THR A 67 -1.92 10.42 13.09
N PHE A 68 -2.08 9.18 12.62
CA PHE A 68 -1.05 8.13 12.74
C PHE A 68 0.21 8.52 11.96
N LEU A 69 0.05 8.87 10.69
CA LEU A 69 1.18 9.26 9.83
C LEU A 69 1.83 10.56 10.32
N ASN A 70 1.07 11.48 10.92
CA ASN A 70 1.63 12.69 11.48
C ASN A 70 2.58 12.43 12.65
N ARG A 71 2.28 11.45 13.50
CA ARG A 71 3.18 11.03 14.58
C ARG A 71 4.40 10.29 14.04
N MET A 72 4.19 9.40 13.07
CA MET A 72 5.24 8.59 12.47
C MET A 72 6.22 9.40 11.60
N LEU A 73 5.72 10.40 10.86
CA LEU A 73 6.47 11.19 9.90
C LEU A 73 6.79 12.61 10.41
N ASN A 74 6.75 12.82 11.72
CA ASN A 74 7.15 14.11 12.28
C ASN A 74 8.66 14.33 12.11
N ARG A 75 9.08 15.59 12.24
CA ARG A 75 10.48 15.99 12.05
C ARG A 75 11.43 15.24 12.99
N ASP A 76 11.04 15.04 14.25
CA ASP A 76 11.90 14.40 15.25
C ASP A 76 12.14 12.91 14.96
N THR A 77 11.18 12.25 14.32
CA THR A 77 11.29 10.85 13.91
C THR A 77 12.11 10.73 12.64
N ILE A 78 11.73 11.46 11.58
CA ILE A 78 12.37 11.33 10.26
C ILE A 78 13.86 11.68 10.34
N THR A 79 14.22 12.73 11.08
CA THR A 79 15.63 13.14 11.20
C THR A 79 16.52 12.12 11.93
N ARG A 80 15.93 11.13 12.61
CA ARG A 80 16.64 10.04 13.29
C ARG A 80 16.73 8.77 12.47
N ILE A 81 16.07 8.70 11.31
CA ILE A 81 16.04 7.52 10.43
C ILE A 81 16.50 7.81 9.00
N ASN A 82 17.40 8.78 8.83
CA ASN A 82 17.80 9.28 7.51
C ASN A 82 18.56 8.25 6.67
N TYR A 83 19.32 7.36 7.31
CA TYR A 83 20.20 6.42 6.63
C TYR A 83 19.79 4.97 6.86
N LYS A 84 20.30 4.09 6.00
CA LYS A 84 20.10 2.65 6.13
C LYS A 84 20.54 2.16 7.51
N HIS A 85 19.72 1.31 8.12
CA HIS A 85 19.91 0.72 9.45
C HIS A 85 19.68 1.66 10.64
N ASP A 86 19.39 2.93 10.40
CA ASP A 86 18.89 3.79 11.47
C ASP A 86 17.53 3.26 11.95
N ALA A 87 17.29 3.39 13.26
CA ALA A 87 16.04 2.96 13.89
C ALA A 87 15.66 3.92 15.02
N TYR A 88 14.37 4.17 15.16
CA TYR A 88 13.83 5.01 16.22
C TYR A 88 12.59 4.39 16.85
N LEU A 89 12.57 4.31 18.18
CA LEU A 89 11.44 3.77 18.92
C LEU A 89 10.30 4.79 18.97
N LEU A 90 9.18 4.43 18.34
CA LEU A 90 7.93 5.17 18.42
C LEU A 90 6.98 4.52 19.43
N MET A 91 6.38 5.34 20.29
CA MET A 91 5.40 4.91 21.28
C MET A 91 4.07 5.65 21.09
N GLY A 92 2.97 5.07 21.59
CA GLY A 92 1.66 5.71 21.57
C GLY A 92 1.02 5.84 20.19
N LEU A 93 1.33 4.92 19.27
CA LEU A 93 0.65 4.80 17.99
C LEU A 93 -0.64 3.98 18.16
N ASN A 94 -1.76 4.51 17.67
CA ASN A 94 -3.03 3.79 17.65
C ASN A 94 -3.33 3.36 16.21
N MET A 95 -3.43 2.05 15.97
CA MET A 95 -3.68 1.50 14.63
C MET A 95 -5.02 1.97 14.05
N ALA A 96 -6.04 2.21 14.88
CA ALA A 96 -7.33 2.70 14.41
C ALA A 96 -7.22 4.07 13.72
N ASP A 97 -6.26 4.90 14.14
CA ASP A 97 -6.05 6.24 13.57
C ASP A 97 -5.51 6.18 12.14
N LEU A 98 -4.89 5.08 11.72
CA LEU A 98 -4.39 4.90 10.36
C LEU A 98 -5.52 4.60 9.37
N TYR A 99 -6.58 3.91 9.81
CA TYR A 99 -7.65 3.49 8.91
C TYR A 99 -8.53 4.69 8.53
N PRO A 100 -8.75 4.93 7.22
CA PRO A 100 -9.67 5.95 6.80
C PRO A 100 -11.12 5.51 7.08
N ASP A 101 -12.00 6.47 7.33
CA ASP A 101 -13.43 6.20 7.58
C ASP A 101 -14.13 5.67 6.32
N THR A 102 -14.03 4.36 6.10
CA THR A 102 -14.68 3.58 5.05
C THR A 102 -14.64 2.09 5.40
N THR A 103 -15.68 1.37 5.01
CA THR A 103 -15.69 -0.11 5.06
C THR A 103 -15.53 -0.72 3.67
N ARG A 104 -15.38 0.10 2.63
CA ARG A 104 -15.31 -0.32 1.23
C ARG A 104 -13.90 -0.75 0.87
N TYR A 105 -13.75 -1.89 0.21
CA TYR A 105 -12.47 -2.42 -0.23
C TYR A 105 -12.58 -3.27 -1.50
N ILE A 106 -11.44 -3.51 -2.11
CA ILE A 106 -11.23 -4.50 -3.17
C ILE A 106 -10.28 -5.58 -2.63
N THR A 107 -10.48 -6.84 -3.01
CA THR A 107 -9.64 -7.95 -2.56
C THR A 107 -9.37 -8.95 -3.66
N TYR A 108 -8.18 -9.56 -3.63
CA TYR A 108 -7.74 -10.58 -4.57
C TYR A 108 -6.56 -11.39 -3.99
N GLU A 109 -6.30 -12.58 -4.54
CA GLU A 109 -5.15 -13.42 -4.19
C GLU A 109 -3.90 -13.02 -4.98
N GLY A 110 -2.77 -12.86 -4.31
CA GLY A 110 -1.52 -12.43 -4.92
C GLY A 110 -0.28 -12.84 -4.15
N SER A 111 0.80 -12.10 -4.38
CA SER A 111 2.10 -12.33 -3.75
C SER A 111 2.49 -11.19 -2.83
N ILE A 112 3.47 -11.45 -1.96
CA ILE A 112 4.26 -10.39 -1.35
C ILE A 112 5.02 -9.63 -2.47
N THR A 113 5.22 -8.32 -2.33
CA THR A 113 5.88 -7.49 -3.35
C THR A 113 7.39 -7.35 -3.18
N ILE A 114 7.94 -7.88 -2.10
CA ILE A 114 9.37 -8.03 -1.87
C ILE A 114 9.84 -9.47 -2.11
N PRO A 115 11.11 -9.68 -2.52
CA PRO A 115 11.71 -11.00 -2.57
C PRO A 115 11.51 -11.75 -1.25
N PRO A 116 11.14 -13.05 -1.29
CA PRO A 116 11.13 -13.95 -2.44
C PRO A 116 9.81 -14.00 -3.24
N CYS A 117 8.88 -13.05 -3.03
CA CYS A 117 7.65 -12.92 -3.81
C CYS A 117 6.70 -14.13 -3.73
N TYR A 118 6.58 -14.76 -2.55
CA TYR A 118 5.65 -15.89 -2.35
C TYR A 118 4.19 -15.52 -2.64
N GLU A 119 3.48 -16.40 -3.37
CA GLU A 119 2.07 -16.25 -3.76
C GLU A 119 1.11 -16.74 -2.67
N THR A 120 1.24 -16.16 -1.48
CA THR A 120 0.54 -16.59 -0.25
C THR A 120 -0.28 -15.47 0.39
N SER A 121 -0.44 -14.35 -0.33
CA SER A 121 -0.99 -13.10 0.20
C SER A 121 -2.39 -12.83 -0.32
N THR A 122 -3.36 -12.75 0.59
CA THR A 122 -4.66 -12.15 0.31
C THR A 122 -4.55 -10.63 0.44
N TRP A 123 -4.73 -9.91 -0.67
CA TRP A 123 -4.67 -8.46 -0.70
C TRP A 123 -6.02 -7.84 -0.38
N ILE A 124 -6.02 -6.76 0.43
CA ILE A 124 -7.20 -5.99 0.81
C ILE A 124 -6.88 -4.50 0.57
N LEU A 125 -7.36 -3.95 -0.54
CA LEU A 125 -7.15 -2.56 -0.92
C LEU A 125 -8.30 -1.70 -0.41
N ILE A 126 -8.03 -0.80 0.52
CA ILE A 126 -9.04 0.10 1.11
C ILE A 126 -9.44 1.17 0.09
N ASN A 127 -10.75 1.32 -0.13
CA ASN A 127 -11.31 2.26 -1.11
C ASN A 127 -11.47 3.68 -0.55
N LYS A 128 -10.42 4.18 0.11
CA LYS A 128 -10.24 5.56 0.54
C LYS A 128 -8.76 5.75 0.88
N PRO A 129 -8.09 6.82 0.40
CA PRO A 129 -6.70 7.05 0.74
C PRO A 129 -6.56 7.60 2.17
N VAL A 130 -5.35 7.47 2.71
CA VAL A 130 -4.86 8.28 3.83
C VAL A 130 -4.13 9.50 3.30
N TYR A 131 -4.10 10.56 4.10
CA TYR A 131 -3.56 11.84 3.68
C TYR A 131 -2.23 12.14 4.36
N VAL A 132 -1.30 12.74 3.61
CA VAL A 132 -0.05 13.30 4.11
C VAL A 132 0.17 14.69 3.53
N THR A 133 0.97 15.51 4.22
CA THR A 133 1.34 16.83 3.73
C THR A 133 2.46 16.75 2.70
N GLN A 134 2.60 17.80 1.86
CA GLN A 134 3.72 17.92 0.93
C GLN A 134 5.07 17.85 1.67
N MET A 135 5.16 18.46 2.85
CA MET A 135 6.37 18.44 3.66
C MET A 135 6.74 17.03 4.11
N GLN A 136 5.77 16.25 4.60
CA GLN A 136 5.99 14.86 5.00
C GLN A 136 6.44 14.00 3.82
N MET A 137 5.78 14.17 2.66
CA MET A 137 6.14 13.46 1.43
C MET A 137 7.57 13.82 0.98
N HIS A 138 7.94 15.10 1.04
CA HIS A 138 9.30 15.54 0.74
C HIS A 138 10.32 14.96 1.72
N SER A 139 10.00 14.91 3.02
CA SER A 139 10.86 14.30 4.03
C SER A 139 11.10 12.80 3.78
N LEU A 140 10.09 12.05 3.34
CA LEU A 140 10.26 10.65 2.92
C LEU A 140 11.24 10.50 1.75
N ARG A 141 11.15 11.39 0.75
CA ARG A 141 12.04 11.38 -0.43
C ARG A 141 13.51 11.71 -0.10
N LEU A 142 13.78 12.26 1.09
CA LEU A 142 15.13 12.54 1.58
C LEU A 142 15.75 11.38 2.37
N LEU A 143 15.01 10.30 2.61
CA LEU A 143 15.56 9.08 3.22
C LEU A 143 16.55 8.41 2.25
N SER A 144 17.65 7.87 2.78
CA SER A 144 18.72 7.24 2.01
C SER A 144 18.68 5.72 2.13
N GLN A 145 18.81 5.02 0.99
CA GLN A 145 19.02 3.57 0.93
C GLN A 145 20.43 3.15 1.39
N ASN A 146 21.33 4.12 1.49
CA ASN A 146 22.73 3.92 1.83
C ASN A 146 23.04 4.41 3.25
N GLU A 147 24.13 3.90 3.81
CA GLU A 147 24.75 4.36 5.05
C GLU A 147 25.44 5.73 4.85
N PRO A 148 25.69 6.51 5.93
CA PRO A 148 26.12 7.91 5.83
C PRO A 148 27.48 8.13 5.16
N TYR A 149 28.34 7.11 5.09
CA TYR A 149 29.66 7.17 4.48
C TYR A 149 29.67 6.83 2.97
N LYS A 150 28.50 6.50 2.39
CA LYS A 150 28.32 6.21 0.96
C LYS A 150 27.60 7.37 0.27
N ILE A 151 27.69 7.42 -1.06
CA ILE A 151 26.97 8.41 -1.87
C ILE A 151 25.47 8.29 -1.59
N PHE A 152 24.83 9.43 -1.35
CA PHE A 152 23.39 9.50 -1.13
C PHE A 152 22.64 8.84 -2.29
N LEU A 153 21.75 7.91 -1.96
CA LEU A 153 20.83 7.28 -2.89
C LEU A 153 19.44 7.34 -2.26
N SER A 154 18.54 8.12 -2.85
CA SER A 154 17.19 8.29 -2.30
C SER A 154 16.46 6.95 -2.21
N MET A 155 15.69 6.76 -1.13
CA MET A 155 14.80 5.62 -0.92
C MET A 155 13.49 5.73 -1.71
N SER A 156 13.27 6.82 -2.44
CA SER A 156 12.14 6.92 -3.36
C SER A 156 12.16 5.83 -4.42
N ASP A 157 10.99 5.55 -4.97
CA ASP A 157 10.75 4.55 -6.02
C ASP A 157 11.04 3.12 -5.53
N ASN A 158 10.83 2.89 -4.22
CA ASN A 158 10.92 1.60 -3.56
C ASN A 158 9.70 0.69 -3.84
N THR A 159 9.18 0.73 -5.07
CA THR A 159 7.96 0.05 -5.52
C THR A 159 8.27 -1.06 -6.51
N ARG A 160 7.56 -2.17 -6.42
CA ARG A 160 7.50 -3.18 -7.48
C ARG A 160 6.57 -2.72 -8.61
N PRO A 161 6.96 -2.88 -9.89
CA PRO A 161 6.07 -2.60 -11.02
C PRO A 161 4.82 -3.48 -11.01
N THR A 162 3.72 -2.98 -11.59
CA THR A 162 2.47 -3.73 -11.73
C THR A 162 2.67 -5.04 -12.48
N GLN A 163 2.05 -6.10 -11.96
CA GLN A 163 2.10 -7.45 -12.53
C GLN A 163 0.79 -7.78 -13.26
N PRO A 164 0.81 -8.67 -14.27
CA PRO A 164 -0.39 -9.04 -15.00
C PRO A 164 -1.45 -9.70 -14.10
N LEU A 165 -2.73 -9.44 -14.37
CA LEU A 165 -3.82 -10.01 -13.58
C LEU A 165 -3.98 -11.53 -13.78
N LEU A 166 -3.61 -12.05 -14.96
CA LEU A 166 -3.67 -13.48 -15.30
C LEU A 166 -5.00 -14.15 -14.91
N GLN A 167 -6.12 -13.53 -15.28
CA GLN A 167 -7.49 -14.03 -15.04
C GLN A 167 -7.90 -14.21 -13.57
N ARG A 168 -7.10 -13.71 -12.60
CA ARG A 168 -7.48 -13.74 -11.19
C ARG A 168 -8.79 -12.99 -10.94
N CYS A 169 -9.60 -13.52 -10.04
CA CYS A 169 -10.85 -12.90 -9.63
C CYS A 169 -10.58 -11.74 -8.67
N ILE A 170 -11.08 -10.55 -9.03
CA ILE A 170 -11.10 -9.39 -8.15
C ILE A 170 -12.49 -9.29 -7.52
N ARG A 171 -12.55 -9.23 -6.20
CA ARG A 171 -13.79 -9.15 -5.43
C ARG A 171 -13.88 -7.78 -4.73
N THR A 172 -15.09 -7.33 -4.48
CA THR A 172 -15.31 -6.05 -3.77
C THR A 172 -16.66 -6.07 -3.05
N ASN A 173 -16.74 -5.33 -1.95
CA ASN A 173 -18.00 -5.04 -1.28
C ASN A 173 -18.61 -3.69 -1.70
N ILE A 174 -18.03 -3.01 -2.70
CA ILE A 174 -18.52 -1.75 -3.24
C ILE A 174 -19.76 -2.01 -4.08
N ASN A 175 -20.88 -1.40 -3.70
CA ASN A 175 -22.08 -1.41 -4.50
C ASN A 175 -22.05 -0.27 -5.54
N PHE A 176 -21.72 -0.60 -6.78
CA PHE A 176 -21.66 0.35 -7.90
C PHE A 176 -23.03 0.89 -8.35
N SER A 177 -24.14 0.28 -7.93
CA SER A 177 -25.50 0.75 -8.28
C SER A 177 -25.98 1.93 -7.43
N LYS A 178 -25.36 2.15 -6.26
CA LYS A 178 -25.65 3.31 -5.40
C LYS A 178 -24.65 4.42 -5.70
N GLN A 179 -25.02 5.37 -6.56
CA GLN A 179 -24.28 6.63 -6.70
C GLN A 179 -24.31 7.39 -5.36
N GLY A 180 -23.25 7.28 -4.57
CA GLY A 180 -23.01 8.13 -3.40
C GLY A 180 -22.28 9.41 -3.81
N ARG A 181 -22.42 10.47 -2.99
CA ARG A 181 -21.79 11.79 -3.20
C ARG A 181 -20.32 11.68 -3.63
N ASP A 182 -19.98 12.49 -4.62
CA ASP A 182 -18.75 12.50 -5.41
C ASP A 182 -17.46 12.16 -4.64
N CYS A 183 -16.86 11.03 -5.02
CA CYS A 183 -15.40 10.91 -5.06
C CYS A 183 -14.98 11.14 -6.52
N PRO A 184 -14.00 12.04 -6.79
CA PRO A 184 -13.58 12.34 -8.17
C PRO A 184 -13.14 11.11 -8.99
N ASN A 185 -12.80 10.01 -8.32
CA ASN A 185 -12.37 8.75 -8.94
C ASN A 185 -13.50 7.71 -9.14
N ASN A 186 -14.78 8.06 -8.88
CA ASN A 186 -15.94 7.19 -9.14
C ASN A 186 -16.31 7.09 -10.64
N ARG A 187 -15.32 6.99 -11.54
CA ARG A 187 -15.62 6.49 -12.89
C ARG A 187 -15.81 4.98 -12.78
N ALA A 188 -17.07 4.57 -12.80
CA ALA A 188 -17.47 3.18 -12.98
C ALA A 188 -16.98 2.70 -14.35
N LEU A 189 -15.75 2.18 -14.42
CA LEU A 189 -15.35 1.33 -15.51
C LEU A 189 -15.93 -0.05 -15.19
N ARG A 190 -17.00 -0.40 -15.90
CA ARG A 190 -17.53 -1.77 -15.96
C ARG A 190 -16.34 -2.73 -16.14
N PRO A 191 -16.23 -3.84 -15.40
CA PRO A 191 -15.31 -4.90 -15.79
C PRO A 191 -15.74 -5.39 -17.19
N GLN A 192 -15.04 -4.92 -18.22
CA GLN A 192 -15.30 -5.35 -19.58
C GLN A 192 -14.65 -6.72 -19.75
N TYR A 193 -15.45 -7.78 -19.66
CA TYR A 193 -15.05 -9.05 -20.21
C TYR A 193 -15.30 -8.98 -21.73
N ARG A 194 -14.24 -8.85 -22.52
CA ARG A 194 -14.30 -9.12 -23.97
C ARG A 194 -14.02 -10.60 -24.18
N VAL A 195 -15.07 -11.37 -24.47
CA VAL A 195 -14.91 -12.70 -25.06
C VAL A 195 -14.47 -12.53 -26.50
N ASN A 196 -13.47 -13.31 -26.90
CA ASN A 196 -13.06 -13.43 -28.28
C ASN A 196 -14.16 -14.10 -29.12
N GLN A 197 -14.66 -13.42 -30.16
CA GLN A 197 -15.76 -13.90 -31.02
C GLN A 197 -15.44 -15.20 -31.80
N TRP A 198 -14.19 -15.67 -31.84
CA TRP A 198 -13.81 -16.94 -32.48
C TRP A 198 -14.10 -18.20 -31.65
N LEU A 199 -14.53 -18.07 -30.38
CA LEU A 199 -14.92 -19.21 -29.53
C LEU A 199 -16.41 -19.56 -29.58
N LEU A 200 -17.19 -18.94 -30.48
CA LEU A 200 -18.64 -19.17 -30.62
C LEU A 200 -19.03 -19.69 -32.02
N LYS A 201 -18.18 -20.50 -32.63
CA LYS A 201 -18.54 -21.34 -33.78
C LYS A 201 -18.14 -22.78 -33.52
#